data_AF-A0A9Q4H0P3-F1
#
_entry.id   AF-A0A9Q4H0P3-F1
#
_cell.length_a   1.000
_cell.length_b   1.000
_cell.length_c   1.000
_cell.angle_alpha   90.00
_cell.angle_beta   90.00
_cell.angle_gamma   90.00
#
_symmetry.space_group_name_H-M   'P 1'
#
loop_
_entity.id
_entity.type
_entity.pdbx_description
1 polymer ?
#
loop_
_entity_poly.entity_id
_entity_poly.type
_entity_poly.pdbx_seq_one_letter_code
_entity_poly.pdbx_strand_id
1 'polypeptide(L)'
;MSTSDRPTRTLTALGLTLALTAWVGAPALAATPAPDTEKGSAPATQVTPYQPSGTQVTGGESLADAVEVEPGLYQDTLQTSEEASSPAVSTRFYRLPALQDGERAHAAAVLAADPHADPRGTDWAELTVEFVNLQGEQCGPPVADNVSMTTGAVPVAKTATDPMEAGSHGCFEDGSGVVVAQVSRSGEWLADDPVAVELRFWVEPPVDESGLAEAPSEDLPPESVTVTGEARPVTGGRSFGTATEITAGQVYSAELQPREASYFRVPVEYGQRLSYRLSSGNNQQARVREIRTSAHDPLLGDPRMLGDQGISYTDNGATLTRSTAVPVSADNYGSYSYGALRFAGDYYIVVTGSEARGGREGTEPFRYELAVSLSGEAAGATEWLAAAQDEQTLAAGGSADGEDAQAAGARNGGWLPSSTELGALLGGVGLGAVLTGIAWLLLRRRRSA
;
A
#
# COMPACT_ATOMS: atom_id res chain seq x y z
N MET A 1 7.50 -44.91 42.71
CA MET A 1 8.32 -45.54 43.76
C MET A 1 9.20 -46.61 43.13
N SER A 2 10.52 -46.51 43.38
CA SER A 2 11.59 -47.52 43.25
C SER A 2 11.91 -48.16 41.88
N THR A 3 13.01 -47.75 41.22
CA THR A 3 14.43 -48.25 41.30
C THR A 3 14.67 -49.53 40.50
N SER A 4 15.39 -49.45 39.37
CA SER A 4 16.84 -49.74 39.19
C SER A 4 17.19 -51.23 39.27
N ASP A 5 17.74 -51.79 38.19
CA ASP A 5 19.09 -52.38 38.25
C ASP A 5 19.64 -52.86 36.88
N ARG A 6 20.91 -52.52 36.63
CA ARG A 6 21.83 -53.17 35.67
C ARG A 6 22.68 -54.20 36.43
N PRO A 7 23.28 -55.17 35.72
CA PRO A 7 24.76 -55.24 35.71
C PRO A 7 25.34 -55.68 34.35
N THR A 8 26.32 -54.98 33.75
CA THR A 8 27.80 -55.13 33.88
C THR A 8 28.39 -56.53 33.66
N ARG A 9 29.16 -56.69 32.58
CA ARG A 9 30.41 -57.50 32.54
C ARG A 9 31.44 -56.86 31.60
N THR A 10 32.54 -56.41 32.20
CA THR A 10 33.83 -56.05 31.61
C THR A 10 34.89 -56.86 32.33
N LEU A 11 35.83 -57.49 31.61
CA LEU A 11 37.15 -57.97 32.06
C LEU A 11 37.98 -58.19 30.78
N THR A 12 38.85 -57.24 30.38
CA THR A 12 40.31 -57.19 30.61
C THR A 12 41.11 -58.40 30.13
N ALA A 13 42.09 -58.20 29.23
CA ALA A 13 43.51 -58.10 29.59
C ALA A 13 44.46 -58.28 28.38
N LEU A 14 45.50 -57.41 28.33
CA LEU A 14 46.91 -57.60 27.94
C LEU A 14 47.25 -58.49 26.72
N GLY A 15 48.20 -58.17 25.83
CA GLY A 15 49.26 -57.16 25.84
C GLY A 15 50.37 -57.58 24.86
N LEU A 16 50.92 -56.59 24.15
CA LEU A 16 52.28 -56.42 23.63
C LEU A 16 53.07 -57.60 22.99
N THR A 17 53.49 -57.42 21.73
CA THR A 17 54.92 -57.55 21.33
C THR A 17 55.19 -56.98 19.92
N LEU A 18 56.34 -56.29 19.80
CA LEU A 18 56.91 -55.65 18.60
C LEU A 18 57.41 -56.66 17.56
N ALA A 19 57.36 -56.28 16.28
CA ALA A 19 58.45 -56.52 15.33
C ALA A 19 58.42 -55.51 14.16
N LEU A 20 59.52 -54.76 13.98
CA LEU A 20 59.80 -53.94 12.81
C LEU A 20 59.97 -54.80 11.56
N THR A 21 59.36 -54.41 10.44
CA THR A 21 59.97 -54.54 9.11
C THR A 21 59.51 -53.38 8.23
N ALA A 22 60.48 -52.63 7.71
CA ALA A 22 60.28 -51.64 6.66
C ALA A 22 60.10 -52.36 5.33
N TRP A 23 59.24 -51.85 4.43
CA TRP A 23 59.47 -51.85 2.99
C TRP A 23 58.45 -50.97 2.24
N VAL A 24 59.00 -49.96 1.56
CA VAL A 24 58.67 -49.39 0.24
C VAL A 24 57.19 -49.13 -0.10
N GLY A 25 56.86 -47.83 -0.19
CA GLY A 25 55.56 -47.33 -0.63
C GLY A 25 55.26 -47.61 -2.10
N ALA A 26 54.03 -48.06 -2.34
CA ALA A 26 53.34 -47.94 -3.62
C ALA A 26 52.27 -46.84 -3.49
N PRO A 27 52.04 -46.01 -4.52
CA PRO A 27 50.98 -45.00 -4.47
C PRO A 27 49.63 -45.70 -4.59
N ALA A 28 48.85 -45.67 -3.52
CA ALA A 28 47.43 -46.00 -3.56
C ALA A 28 46.67 -44.85 -4.25
N LEU A 29 45.95 -45.16 -5.33
CA LEU A 29 44.94 -44.31 -5.91
C LEU A 29 43.94 -43.92 -4.82
N ALA A 30 43.90 -42.64 -4.46
CA ALA A 30 42.88 -42.08 -3.62
C ALA A 30 41.53 -42.17 -4.36
N ALA A 31 40.63 -43.02 -3.84
CA ALA A 31 39.23 -42.97 -4.19
C ALA A 31 38.67 -41.63 -3.68
N THR A 32 38.29 -40.76 -4.60
CA THR A 32 37.54 -39.54 -4.28
C THR A 32 36.17 -39.95 -3.74
N PRO A 33 35.75 -39.49 -2.55
CA PRO A 33 34.36 -39.65 -2.12
C PRO A 33 33.44 -38.93 -3.11
N ALA A 34 32.36 -39.61 -3.49
CA ALA A 34 31.29 -39.01 -4.29
C ALA A 34 30.73 -37.79 -3.55
N PRO A 35 30.38 -36.69 -4.26
CA PRO A 35 29.75 -35.55 -3.62
C PRO A 35 28.40 -35.99 -3.05
N ASP A 36 28.23 -35.81 -1.75
CA ASP A 36 26.93 -35.84 -1.09
C ASP A 36 26.02 -34.86 -1.84
N THR A 37 24.96 -35.38 -2.46
CA THR A 37 23.80 -34.58 -2.85
C THR A 37 23.14 -34.06 -1.58
N GLU A 38 23.65 -32.93 -1.08
CA GLU A 38 22.86 -32.03 -0.25
C GLU A 38 21.60 -31.70 -1.06
N LYS A 39 20.44 -32.14 -0.55
CA LYS A 39 19.16 -31.55 -0.91
C LYS A 39 19.28 -30.07 -0.56
N GLY A 40 19.63 -29.25 -1.54
CA GLY A 40 19.50 -27.80 -1.43
C GLY A 40 18.02 -27.50 -1.23
N SER A 41 17.62 -27.25 0.02
CA SER A 41 16.41 -26.49 0.28
C SER A 41 16.55 -25.19 -0.48
N ALA A 42 15.68 -24.96 -1.46
CA ALA A 42 15.60 -23.68 -2.12
C ALA A 42 15.51 -22.61 -1.01
N PRO A 43 16.31 -21.52 -1.07
CA PRO A 43 16.25 -20.48 -0.06
C PRO A 43 14.79 -20.00 0.00
N ALA A 44 14.22 -19.98 1.20
CA ALA A 44 12.90 -19.41 1.41
C ALA A 44 12.94 -17.98 0.85
N THR A 45 12.15 -17.70 -0.18
CA THR A 45 11.94 -16.34 -0.68
C THR A 45 11.50 -15.48 0.51
N GLN A 46 12.36 -14.56 0.94
CA GLN A 46 12.07 -13.67 2.05
C GLN A 46 10.88 -12.80 1.65
N VAL A 47 9.88 -12.71 2.52
CA VAL A 47 8.75 -11.81 2.32
C VAL A 47 9.30 -10.39 2.39
N THR A 48 8.91 -9.56 1.45
CA THR A 48 9.30 -8.15 1.46
C THR A 48 8.27 -7.37 2.28
N PRO A 49 8.65 -6.72 3.39
CA PRO A 49 7.74 -5.92 4.20
C PRO A 49 7.21 -4.72 3.42
N TYR A 50 6.21 -4.03 3.98
CA TYR A 50 5.74 -2.76 3.45
C TYR A 50 6.92 -1.77 3.34
N GLN A 51 6.99 -1.04 2.22
CA GLN A 51 8.06 -0.09 1.95
C GLN A 51 7.52 1.34 1.92
N PRO A 52 7.61 2.09 3.04
CA PRO A 52 7.26 3.50 3.07
C PRO A 52 7.99 4.28 1.99
N SER A 53 7.35 5.32 1.51
CA SER A 53 7.87 6.20 0.47
C SER A 53 7.63 7.65 0.87
N GLY A 54 8.39 8.57 0.27
CA GLY A 54 8.24 10.00 0.49
C GLY A 54 9.43 10.68 1.14
N THR A 55 9.23 11.97 1.42
CA THR A 55 10.26 12.81 2.05
C THR A 55 10.42 12.43 3.53
N GLN A 56 11.65 12.23 3.99
CA GLN A 56 11.90 11.99 5.41
C GLN A 56 11.51 13.21 6.24
N VAL A 57 10.68 12.99 7.26
CA VAL A 57 10.35 13.97 8.30
C VAL A 57 10.57 13.34 9.67
N THR A 58 10.59 14.15 10.71
CA THR A 58 10.51 13.73 12.11
C THR A 58 9.53 14.65 12.80
N GLY A 59 8.35 14.14 13.13
CA GLY A 59 7.29 14.91 13.78
C GLY A 59 7.69 15.37 15.17
N GLY A 60 6.99 16.38 15.67
CA GLY A 60 7.16 16.87 17.03
C GLY A 60 6.82 15.80 18.06
N GLU A 61 7.39 15.90 19.26
CA GLU A 61 7.06 15.01 20.38
C GLU A 61 5.87 15.52 21.22
N SER A 62 5.45 16.77 20.98
CA SER A 62 4.32 17.42 21.63
C SER A 62 3.58 18.31 20.64
N LEU A 63 2.35 18.71 20.98
CA LEU A 63 1.57 19.67 20.20
C LEU A 63 2.28 21.01 20.03
N ALA A 64 3.01 21.46 21.06
CA ALA A 64 3.74 22.73 21.03
C ALA A 64 4.94 22.68 20.07
N ASP A 65 5.55 21.50 19.93
CA ASP A 65 6.73 21.25 19.10
C ASP A 65 6.38 20.64 17.73
N ALA A 66 5.09 20.67 17.34
CA ALA A 66 4.61 20.10 16.08
C ALA A 66 5.40 20.64 14.89
N VAL A 67 5.86 19.74 14.03
CA VAL A 67 6.72 20.09 12.88
C VAL A 67 5.85 20.49 11.71
N GLU A 68 6.19 21.62 11.09
CA GLU A 68 5.49 22.12 9.90
C GLU A 68 5.74 21.22 8.70
N VAL A 69 4.65 20.81 8.05
CA VAL A 69 4.66 20.01 6.82
C VAL A 69 3.71 20.65 5.82
N GLU A 70 4.08 20.60 4.54
CA GLU A 70 3.19 20.96 3.44
C GLU A 70 2.35 19.74 3.03
N PRO A 71 1.30 19.90 2.22
CA PRO A 71 0.66 18.77 1.54
C PRO A 71 1.69 17.95 0.75
N GLY A 72 1.61 16.62 0.84
CA GLY A 72 2.60 15.75 0.22
C GLY A 72 2.68 14.34 0.81
N LEU A 73 3.69 13.59 0.35
CA LEU A 73 4.02 12.24 0.80
C LEU A 73 5.32 12.26 1.62
N TYR A 74 5.25 11.73 2.83
CA TYR A 74 6.33 11.72 3.81
C TYR A 74 6.52 10.34 4.43
N GLN A 75 7.69 10.14 5.02
CA GLN A 75 7.98 9.00 5.88
C GLN A 75 8.59 9.47 7.21
N ASP A 76 8.21 8.81 8.29
CA ASP A 76 8.74 9.03 9.64
C ASP A 76 8.93 7.68 10.35
N THR A 77 9.46 7.71 11.56
CA THR A 77 9.64 6.58 12.44
C THR A 77 8.98 6.85 13.78
N LEU A 78 7.96 6.05 14.09
CA LEU A 78 7.32 6.05 15.41
C LEU A 78 8.20 5.23 16.36
N GLN A 79 8.71 5.91 17.39
CA GLN A 79 9.64 5.32 18.35
C GLN A 79 8.96 4.29 19.25
N THR A 80 9.75 3.54 20.00
CA THR A 80 9.26 2.72 21.10
C THR A 80 8.85 3.62 22.26
N SER A 81 7.93 3.17 23.11
CA SER A 81 7.73 3.84 24.39
C SER A 81 8.72 3.28 25.42
N GLU A 82 9.34 4.19 26.18
CA GLU A 82 10.25 3.84 27.28
C GLU A 82 9.54 3.17 28.46
N GLU A 83 8.21 3.34 28.58
CA GLU A 83 7.39 2.67 29.58
C GLU A 83 6.98 1.28 29.09
N ALA A 84 7.92 0.33 29.12
CA ALA A 84 7.80 -1.07 28.68
C ALA A 84 6.67 -1.91 29.35
N SER A 85 5.78 -1.28 30.12
CA SER A 85 4.68 -1.93 30.85
C SER A 85 3.33 -1.19 30.73
N SER A 86 3.26 -0.14 29.91
CA SER A 86 1.99 0.48 29.49
C SER A 86 1.86 0.29 27.97
N PRO A 87 0.65 0.09 27.39
CA PRO A 87 0.43 0.11 25.93
C PRO A 87 0.70 1.52 25.41
N ALA A 88 1.96 1.90 25.42
CA ALA A 88 2.34 3.29 25.43
C ALA A 88 2.50 3.76 23.99
N VAL A 89 1.64 4.73 23.71
CA VAL A 89 1.40 5.35 22.44
C VAL A 89 2.64 6.13 22.04
N SER A 90 3.30 5.76 20.94
CA SER A 90 4.29 6.64 20.33
C SER A 90 3.54 7.61 19.42
N THR A 91 3.44 8.87 19.85
CA THR A 91 2.77 9.93 19.10
C THR A 91 3.78 10.87 18.45
N ARG A 92 3.46 11.30 17.23
CA ARG A 92 4.14 12.37 16.51
C ARG A 92 3.14 13.41 16.03
N PHE A 93 3.59 14.66 15.99
CA PHE A 93 2.75 15.83 15.70
C PHE A 93 3.26 16.58 14.47
N TYR A 94 2.38 16.79 13.48
CA TYR A 94 2.67 17.48 12.23
C TYR A 94 1.68 18.63 12.02
N ARG A 95 2.18 19.86 11.96
CA ARG A 95 1.38 21.06 11.74
C ARG A 95 1.23 21.32 10.24
N LEU A 96 0.00 21.43 9.78
CA LEU A 96 -0.32 21.78 8.40
C LEU A 96 -0.38 23.30 8.21
N PRO A 97 -0.32 23.79 6.96
CA PRO A 97 -0.60 25.18 6.66
C PRO A 97 -2.00 25.57 7.14
N ALA A 98 -2.18 26.84 7.49
CA ALA A 98 -3.47 27.33 7.91
C ALA A 98 -4.49 27.18 6.77
N LEU A 99 -5.61 26.52 7.07
CA LEU A 99 -6.73 26.34 6.16
C LEU A 99 -7.45 27.67 5.92
N GLN A 100 -7.92 27.87 4.69
CA GLN A 100 -8.79 28.97 4.29
C GLN A 100 -10.26 28.55 4.43
N ASP A 101 -11.16 29.54 4.40
CA ASP A 101 -12.60 29.32 4.50
C ASP A 101 -13.11 28.30 3.48
N GLY A 102 -13.78 27.25 3.97
CA GLY A 102 -14.30 26.11 3.21
C GLY A 102 -13.30 24.98 2.94
N GLU A 103 -12.00 25.17 3.17
CA GLU A 103 -11.00 24.11 2.96
C GLU A 103 -11.08 23.01 4.02
N ARG A 104 -10.63 21.80 3.67
CA ARG A 104 -10.47 20.68 4.61
C ARG A 104 -9.05 20.13 4.55
N ALA A 105 -8.46 19.80 5.69
CA ALA A 105 -7.26 18.99 5.72
C ALA A 105 -7.64 17.50 5.68
N HIS A 106 -6.89 16.70 4.92
CA HIS A 106 -6.93 15.24 4.98
C HIS A 106 -5.56 14.71 5.39
N ALA A 107 -5.57 13.66 6.21
CA ALA A 107 -4.39 12.90 6.54
C ALA A 107 -4.66 11.40 6.37
N ALA A 108 -3.69 10.71 5.81
CA ALA A 108 -3.63 9.26 5.86
C ALA A 108 -2.26 8.81 6.38
N ALA A 109 -2.24 7.73 7.13
CA ALA A 109 -1.02 7.10 7.61
C ALA A 109 -1.07 5.59 7.38
N VAL A 110 0.08 5.00 7.13
CA VAL A 110 0.27 3.55 6.98
C VAL A 110 1.43 3.10 7.83
N LEU A 111 1.18 2.20 8.78
CA LEU A 111 2.21 1.68 9.68
C LEU A 111 2.92 0.52 8.98
N ALA A 112 4.23 0.63 8.73
CA ALA A 112 5.01 -0.39 8.04
C ALA A 112 5.35 -1.55 8.97
N ALA A 113 4.33 -2.30 9.36
CA ALA A 113 4.46 -3.42 10.27
C ALA A 113 5.28 -4.54 9.61
N ASP A 114 6.41 -4.93 10.22
CA ASP A 114 7.21 -6.06 9.72
C ASP A 114 6.51 -7.38 10.07
N PRO A 115 6.01 -8.15 9.08
CA PRO A 115 5.35 -9.44 9.31
C PRO A 115 6.24 -10.50 9.96
N HIS A 116 7.54 -10.26 10.09
CA HIS A 116 8.51 -11.16 10.70
C HIS A 116 8.97 -10.75 12.11
N ALA A 117 8.54 -9.60 12.63
CA ALA A 117 8.91 -9.19 13.97
C ALA A 117 8.27 -10.09 15.04
N ASP A 118 9.06 -10.45 16.05
CA ASP A 118 8.60 -11.26 17.19
C ASP A 118 7.71 -10.41 18.12
N PRO A 119 6.48 -10.86 18.44
CA PRO A 119 5.62 -10.15 19.38
C PRO A 119 6.07 -10.33 20.83
N ARG A 120 5.82 -9.32 21.67
CA ARG A 120 5.96 -9.42 23.12
C ARG A 120 4.80 -10.14 23.83
N GLY A 121 3.70 -10.38 23.12
CA GLY A 121 2.47 -10.93 23.69
C GLY A 121 1.42 -11.18 22.62
N THR A 122 0.37 -10.39 22.66
CA THR A 122 -0.64 -10.32 21.60
C THR A 122 -0.03 -9.86 20.29
N ASP A 123 -0.67 -10.25 19.21
CA ASP A 123 -0.10 -10.24 17.87
C ASP A 123 -0.61 -9.07 17.01
N TRP A 124 -1.15 -8.02 17.64
CA TRP A 124 -1.74 -6.88 16.95
C TRP A 124 -0.91 -5.59 17.10
N ALA A 125 -1.02 -4.77 16.07
CA ALA A 125 -0.54 -3.40 16.03
C ALA A 125 -1.67 -2.50 15.54
N GLU A 126 -1.76 -1.29 16.09
CA GLU A 126 -2.75 -0.30 15.73
C GLU A 126 -2.10 1.02 15.39
N LEU A 127 -2.71 1.71 14.44
CA LEU A 127 -2.36 3.05 14.01
C LEU A 127 -3.58 3.94 14.20
N THR A 128 -3.40 5.09 14.85
CA THR A 128 -4.42 6.12 15.02
C THR A 128 -3.96 7.43 14.41
N VAL A 129 -4.87 8.09 13.68
CA VAL A 129 -4.68 9.44 13.14
C VAL A 129 -5.83 10.33 13.59
N GLU A 130 -5.49 11.51 14.08
CA GLU A 130 -6.43 12.51 14.59
C GLU A 130 -5.97 13.91 14.16
N PHE A 131 -6.92 14.82 13.93
CA PHE A 131 -6.62 16.24 13.81
C PHE A 131 -7.04 16.99 15.07
N VAL A 132 -6.16 17.87 15.55
CA VAL A 132 -6.48 18.84 16.62
C VAL A 132 -6.06 20.26 16.24
N ASN A 133 -6.66 21.25 16.88
CA ASN A 133 -6.19 22.64 16.84
C ASN A 133 -5.02 22.86 17.83
N LEU A 134 -4.50 24.09 17.90
CA LEU A 134 -3.37 24.43 18.78
C LEU A 134 -3.70 24.37 20.28
N GLN A 135 -4.99 24.32 20.63
CA GLN A 135 -5.50 24.16 21.98
C GLN A 135 -5.76 22.68 22.34
N GLY A 136 -5.60 21.77 21.38
CA GLY A 136 -5.79 20.33 21.54
C GLY A 136 -7.25 19.88 21.38
N GLU A 137 -8.12 20.73 20.82
CA GLU A 137 -9.50 20.37 20.51
C GLU A 137 -9.58 19.61 19.19
N GLN A 138 -10.45 18.61 19.12
CA GLN A 138 -10.60 17.75 17.95
C GLN A 138 -11.21 18.50 16.77
N CYS A 139 -10.62 18.28 15.60
CA CYS A 139 -11.02 18.89 14.32
C CYS A 139 -11.73 17.94 13.38
N GLY A 140 -12.03 16.73 13.86
CA GLY A 140 -12.68 15.66 13.13
C GLY A 140 -12.62 14.36 13.95
N PRO A 141 -13.26 13.28 13.48
CA PRO A 141 -13.21 12.01 14.19
C PRO A 141 -11.79 11.43 14.17
N PRO A 142 -11.26 10.95 15.30
CA PRO A 142 -10.07 10.12 15.29
C PRO A 142 -10.38 8.81 14.56
N VAL A 143 -9.45 8.33 13.76
CA VAL A 143 -9.57 7.06 13.04
C VAL A 143 -8.44 6.16 13.46
N ALA A 144 -8.80 4.95 13.87
CA ALA A 144 -7.86 3.89 14.24
C ALA A 144 -8.09 2.66 13.37
N ASP A 145 -7.01 2.02 12.96
CA ASP A 145 -7.03 0.72 12.29
C ASP A 145 -6.01 -0.21 12.95
N ASN A 146 -6.35 -1.49 13.05
CA ASN A 146 -5.48 -2.50 13.64
C ASN A 146 -5.44 -3.76 12.81
N VAL A 147 -4.29 -4.41 12.84
CA VAL A 147 -4.08 -5.69 12.17
C VAL A 147 -3.31 -6.64 13.06
N SER A 148 -3.44 -7.94 12.79
CA SER A 148 -2.68 -9.01 13.46
C SER A 148 -1.59 -9.55 12.51
N MET A 149 -0.48 -10.07 13.06
CA MET A 149 0.60 -10.68 12.28
C MET A 149 0.19 -11.93 11.48
N THR A 150 -1.04 -12.40 11.62
CA THR A 150 -1.56 -13.56 10.87
C THR A 150 -1.82 -13.26 9.40
N THR A 151 -1.64 -12.01 8.96
CA THR A 151 -1.81 -11.54 7.58
C THR A 151 -0.65 -10.62 7.16
N GLY A 152 -0.48 -10.43 5.86
CA GLY A 152 0.40 -9.41 5.28
C GLY A 152 -0.22 -8.01 5.20
N ALA A 153 -1.43 -7.83 5.75
CA ALA A 153 -2.04 -6.50 5.87
C ALA A 153 -1.25 -5.61 6.84
N VAL A 154 -1.31 -4.30 6.59
CA VAL A 154 -0.76 -3.26 7.45
C VAL A 154 -1.89 -2.33 7.90
N PRO A 155 -1.80 -1.70 9.09
CA PRO A 155 -2.77 -0.71 9.51
C PRO A 155 -2.78 0.52 8.59
N VAL A 156 -3.96 0.95 8.16
CA VAL A 156 -4.19 2.15 7.35
C VAL A 156 -5.24 3.01 8.02
N ALA A 157 -4.88 4.23 8.40
CA ALA A 157 -5.79 5.17 9.06
C ALA A 157 -5.91 6.44 8.23
N LYS A 158 -7.14 6.82 7.88
CA LYS A 158 -7.47 8.02 7.11
C LYS A 158 -8.47 8.87 7.86
N THR A 159 -8.18 10.15 8.03
CA THR A 159 -9.11 11.12 8.62
C THR A 159 -9.12 12.45 7.84
N ALA A 160 -10.08 13.29 8.14
CA ALA A 160 -10.22 14.62 7.58
C ALA A 160 -10.78 15.57 8.63
N THR A 161 -10.53 16.87 8.45
CA THR A 161 -11.18 17.89 9.25
C THR A 161 -12.61 18.16 8.77
N ASP A 162 -13.41 18.79 9.61
CA ASP A 162 -14.54 19.59 9.15
C ASP A 162 -14.05 20.73 8.23
N PRO A 163 -14.92 21.31 7.38
CA PRO A 163 -14.57 22.51 6.62
C PRO A 163 -14.14 23.63 7.58
N MET A 164 -13.10 24.35 7.22
CA MET A 164 -12.70 25.53 7.98
C MET A 164 -13.77 26.59 7.83
N GLU A 165 -14.38 26.99 8.94
CA GLU A 165 -15.35 28.09 8.99
C GLU A 165 -14.99 29.01 10.16
N ALA A 166 -14.66 30.28 9.84
CA ALA A 166 -14.25 31.24 10.87
C ALA A 166 -15.39 31.53 11.85
N GLY A 167 -15.13 31.35 13.15
CA GLY A 167 -16.14 31.59 14.19
C GLY A 167 -17.20 30.49 14.29
N SER A 168 -16.99 29.35 13.62
CA SER A 168 -17.67 28.11 13.98
C SER A 168 -17.33 27.69 15.42
N HIS A 169 -18.15 26.84 16.01
CA HIS A 169 -17.86 26.29 17.33
C HIS A 169 -16.86 25.14 17.23
N GLY A 170 -15.95 25.02 18.19
CA GLY A 170 -14.98 23.92 18.26
C GLY A 170 -13.67 24.25 17.53
N CYS A 171 -13.16 23.31 16.74
CA CYS A 171 -11.79 23.34 16.20
C CYS A 171 -11.34 24.70 15.63
N PHE A 172 -12.20 25.41 14.91
CA PHE A 172 -11.87 26.67 14.23
C PHE A 172 -12.45 27.92 14.91
N GLU A 173 -12.85 27.82 16.19
CA GLU A 173 -13.41 28.95 16.96
C GLU A 173 -12.41 30.11 17.08
N ASP A 174 -11.11 29.81 17.14
CA ASP A 174 -10.05 30.82 17.20
C ASP A 174 -9.75 31.50 15.86
N GLY A 175 -10.35 31.02 14.76
CA GLY A 175 -10.19 31.54 13.41
C GLY A 175 -8.79 31.37 12.81
N SER A 176 -7.91 30.58 13.44
CA SER A 176 -6.53 30.40 12.97
C SER A 176 -6.43 29.57 11.70
N GLY A 177 -7.36 28.64 11.50
CA GLY A 177 -7.30 27.61 10.45
C GLY A 177 -6.15 26.60 10.65
N VAL A 178 -5.40 26.69 11.75
CA VAL A 178 -4.22 25.83 11.98
C VAL A 178 -4.65 24.52 12.61
N VAL A 179 -4.29 23.41 11.95
CA VAL A 179 -4.52 22.05 12.46
C VAL A 179 -3.22 21.27 12.55
N VAL A 180 -3.19 20.33 13.48
CA VAL A 180 -2.07 19.43 13.73
C VAL A 180 -2.56 17.99 13.60
N ALA A 181 -1.95 17.23 12.69
CA ALA A 181 -2.12 15.79 12.62
C ALA A 181 -1.35 15.15 13.78
N GLN A 182 -2.06 14.43 14.62
CA GLN A 182 -1.49 13.50 15.60
C GLN A 182 -1.51 12.11 15.00
N VAL A 183 -0.33 11.51 14.87
CA VAL A 183 -0.19 10.14 14.38
C VAL A 183 0.42 9.33 15.49
N SER A 184 -0.24 8.23 15.83
CA SER A 184 0.18 7.42 16.93
C SER A 184 0.05 5.94 16.70
N ARG A 185 0.96 5.16 17.29
CA ARG A 185 0.88 3.70 17.26
C ARG A 185 0.66 3.12 18.64
N SER A 186 -0.08 2.03 18.71
CA SER A 186 -0.30 1.23 19.91
C SER A 186 -0.23 -0.27 19.56
N GLY A 187 -0.30 -1.14 20.57
CA GLY A 187 -0.21 -2.60 20.40
C GLY A 187 1.10 -3.20 20.90
N GLU A 188 1.09 -4.52 21.12
CA GLU A 188 2.25 -5.27 21.64
C GLU A 188 3.15 -5.81 20.52
N TRP A 189 2.62 -5.93 19.30
CA TRP A 189 3.42 -6.26 18.13
C TRP A 189 4.24 -5.03 17.72
N LEU A 190 5.56 -5.23 17.54
CA LEU A 190 6.53 -4.18 17.23
C LEU A 190 6.73 -3.12 18.33
N ALA A 191 6.22 -3.34 19.55
CA ALA A 191 6.39 -2.39 20.67
C ALA A 191 7.86 -2.10 21.02
N ASP A 192 8.76 -2.99 20.59
CA ASP A 192 10.19 -3.00 20.89
C ASP A 192 11.09 -2.33 19.88
N ASP A 193 10.56 -2.13 18.68
CA ASP A 193 11.33 -1.63 17.56
C ASP A 193 10.72 -0.30 17.11
N PRO A 194 11.53 0.70 16.75
CA PRO A 194 11.04 1.84 16.00
C PRO A 194 10.41 1.34 14.69
N VAL A 195 9.20 1.79 14.39
CA VAL A 195 8.45 1.36 13.19
C VAL A 195 8.27 2.53 12.24
N ALA A 196 8.58 2.31 10.96
CA ALA A 196 8.38 3.31 9.94
C ALA A 196 6.89 3.54 9.68
N VAL A 197 6.52 4.78 9.39
CA VAL A 197 5.16 5.18 9.02
C VAL A 197 5.23 5.99 7.73
N GLU A 198 4.38 5.65 6.76
CA GLU A 198 4.13 6.48 5.59
C GLU A 198 3.00 7.45 5.92
N LEU A 199 3.18 8.72 5.58
CA LEU A 199 2.26 9.81 5.90
C LEU A 199 1.88 10.54 4.63
N ARG A 200 0.59 10.86 4.49
CA ARG A 200 0.07 11.61 3.36
C ARG A 200 -0.82 12.72 3.85
N PHE A 201 -0.58 13.91 3.33
CA PHE A 201 -1.31 15.11 3.70
C PHE A 201 -1.86 15.79 2.46
N TRP A 202 -3.10 16.26 2.55
CA TRP A 202 -3.76 17.00 1.48
C TRP A 202 -4.58 18.16 2.06
N VAL A 203 -4.77 19.18 1.23
CA VAL A 203 -5.78 20.23 1.46
C VAL A 203 -6.80 20.12 0.33
N GLU A 204 -8.03 19.83 0.69
CA GLU A 204 -9.16 19.85 -0.22
C GLU A 204 -9.69 21.29 -0.32
N PRO A 205 -9.85 21.83 -1.53
CA PRO A 205 -10.41 23.16 -1.74
C PRO A 205 -11.90 23.23 -1.34
N PRO A 206 -12.46 24.43 -1.16
CA PRO A 206 -13.88 24.60 -0.83
C PRO A 206 -14.79 23.93 -1.86
N VAL A 207 -15.77 23.19 -1.36
CA VAL A 207 -16.76 22.50 -2.20
C VAL A 207 -18.00 23.37 -2.36
N ASP A 208 -18.39 23.65 -3.61
CA ASP A 208 -19.66 24.31 -3.92
C ASP A 208 -20.81 23.28 -3.87
N GLU A 209 -21.42 23.16 -2.71
CA GLU A 209 -22.55 22.24 -2.48
C GLU A 209 -23.79 22.62 -3.29
N SER A 210 -23.93 23.88 -3.76
CA SER A 210 -25.12 24.33 -4.49
C SER A 210 -25.26 23.69 -5.87
N GLY A 211 -24.16 23.19 -6.42
CA GLY A 211 -24.11 22.48 -7.71
C GLY A 211 -24.21 20.96 -7.59
N LEU A 212 -24.20 20.40 -6.38
CA LEU A 212 -24.21 18.96 -6.18
C LEU A 212 -25.61 18.38 -6.23
N ALA A 213 -25.75 17.22 -6.86
CA ALA A 213 -26.96 16.41 -6.72
C ALA A 213 -26.96 15.68 -5.37
N GLU A 214 -28.13 15.19 -4.97
CA GLU A 214 -28.23 14.33 -3.79
C GLU A 214 -27.52 13.00 -4.08
N ALA A 215 -26.67 12.57 -3.14
CA ALA A 215 -26.03 11.26 -3.20
C ALA A 215 -27.09 10.15 -3.31
N PRO A 216 -26.77 9.01 -3.94
CA PRO A 216 -27.69 7.87 -3.96
C PRO A 216 -28.12 7.46 -2.55
N SER A 217 -29.37 7.06 -2.40
CA SER A 217 -29.93 6.63 -1.11
C SER A 217 -29.77 5.13 -0.84
N GLU A 218 -29.38 4.35 -1.85
CA GLU A 218 -29.27 2.90 -1.77
C GLU A 218 -28.13 2.38 -2.67
N ASP A 219 -27.65 1.18 -2.33
CA ASP A 219 -26.64 0.49 -3.11
C ASP A 219 -27.22 0.07 -4.47
N LEU A 220 -26.44 0.30 -5.54
CA LEU A 220 -26.74 -0.32 -6.81
C LEU A 220 -26.44 -1.82 -6.74
N PRO A 221 -27.08 -2.65 -7.60
CA PRO A 221 -26.77 -4.06 -7.68
C PRO A 221 -25.25 -4.31 -7.84
N PRO A 222 -24.70 -5.36 -7.18
CA PRO A 222 -23.31 -5.75 -7.38
C PRO A 222 -23.02 -6.03 -8.85
N GLU A 223 -21.87 -5.57 -9.33
CA GLU A 223 -21.43 -5.80 -10.71
C GLU A 223 -20.53 -7.02 -10.80
N SER A 224 -20.74 -7.82 -11.84
CA SER A 224 -19.88 -8.96 -12.16
C SER A 224 -18.79 -8.54 -13.14
N VAL A 225 -17.56 -9.04 -12.95
CA VAL A 225 -16.47 -8.81 -13.92
C VAL A 225 -16.42 -9.96 -14.91
N THR A 226 -16.87 -9.71 -16.14
CA THR A 226 -16.90 -10.68 -17.24
C THR A 226 -15.66 -10.61 -18.13
N VAL A 227 -14.61 -9.90 -17.71
CA VAL A 227 -13.36 -9.81 -18.46
C VAL A 227 -12.75 -11.21 -18.61
N THR A 228 -12.44 -11.56 -19.85
CA THR A 228 -11.84 -12.85 -20.25
C THR A 228 -10.62 -12.59 -21.12
N GLY A 229 -9.64 -13.47 -21.06
CA GLY A 229 -8.42 -13.38 -21.86
C GLY A 229 -7.31 -14.22 -21.26
N GLU A 230 -6.16 -14.23 -21.93
CA GLU A 230 -4.94 -14.80 -21.36
C GLU A 230 -4.45 -13.90 -20.22
N ALA A 231 -4.19 -14.49 -19.06
CA ALA A 231 -3.70 -13.75 -17.90
C ALA A 231 -2.26 -13.29 -18.14
N ARG A 232 -2.00 -12.00 -17.95
CA ARG A 232 -0.67 -11.40 -18.08
C ARG A 232 0.04 -11.42 -16.72
N PRO A 233 1.24 -12.01 -16.62
CA PRO A 233 2.03 -11.94 -15.39
C PRO A 233 2.24 -10.50 -14.95
N VAL A 234 1.97 -10.22 -13.67
CA VAL A 234 2.21 -8.92 -13.04
C VAL A 234 2.78 -9.11 -11.66
N THR A 235 3.65 -8.19 -11.24
CA THR A 235 4.10 -8.06 -9.85
C THR A 235 3.40 -6.86 -9.26
N GLY A 236 2.66 -7.03 -8.16
CA GLY A 236 2.07 -5.89 -7.44
C GLY A 236 3.13 -5.02 -6.77
N GLY A 237 2.78 -3.77 -6.48
CA GLY A 237 3.61 -2.86 -5.68
C GLY A 237 3.78 -3.36 -4.25
N ARG A 238 4.67 -2.73 -3.48
CA ARG A 238 4.96 -3.08 -2.07
C ARG A 238 4.43 -2.05 -1.07
N SER A 239 3.87 -0.97 -1.59
CA SER A 239 3.25 0.12 -0.84
C SER A 239 2.19 0.80 -1.71
N PHE A 240 1.42 1.71 -1.11
CA PHE A 240 0.52 2.56 -1.89
C PHE A 240 1.29 3.50 -2.83
N GLY A 241 2.49 3.96 -2.44
CA GLY A 241 3.33 4.84 -3.26
C GLY A 241 3.96 4.13 -4.47
N THR A 242 4.16 2.82 -4.38
CA THR A 242 4.75 2.00 -5.45
C THR A 242 3.75 1.02 -6.06
N ALA A 243 2.44 1.26 -5.87
CA ALA A 243 1.38 0.39 -6.35
C ALA A 243 1.47 0.21 -7.86
N THR A 244 1.38 -1.04 -8.32
CA THR A 244 1.46 -1.34 -9.75
C THR A 244 0.17 -0.90 -10.44
N GLU A 245 0.28 0.00 -11.40
CA GLU A 245 -0.85 0.39 -12.22
C GLU A 245 -1.33 -0.76 -13.08
N ILE A 246 -2.64 -1.01 -13.10
CA ILE A 246 -3.26 -2.02 -13.93
C ILE A 246 -4.40 -1.43 -14.75
N THR A 247 -4.50 -1.87 -15.98
CA THR A 247 -5.49 -1.39 -16.95
C THR A 247 -6.78 -2.20 -16.85
N ALA A 248 -7.92 -1.50 -16.78
CA ALA A 248 -9.23 -2.13 -16.87
C ALA A 248 -9.39 -2.89 -18.20
N GLY A 249 -10.19 -3.97 -18.19
CA GLY A 249 -10.42 -4.83 -19.34
C GLY A 249 -9.34 -5.88 -19.60
N GLN A 250 -8.36 -6.02 -18.69
CA GLN A 250 -7.32 -7.06 -18.76
C GLN A 250 -7.45 -8.06 -17.60
N VAL A 251 -6.86 -9.24 -17.79
CA VAL A 251 -6.67 -10.25 -16.75
C VAL A 251 -5.18 -10.31 -16.43
N TYR A 252 -4.85 -10.24 -15.15
CA TYR A 252 -3.49 -10.31 -14.65
C TYR A 252 -3.31 -11.56 -13.81
N SER A 253 -2.15 -12.21 -13.87
CA SER A 253 -1.79 -13.31 -12.96
C SER A 253 -0.70 -12.85 -12.02
N ALA A 254 -0.87 -13.10 -10.73
CA ALA A 254 0.07 -12.75 -9.69
C ALA A 254 0.20 -13.87 -8.66
N GLU A 255 1.23 -13.74 -7.82
CA GLU A 255 1.57 -14.72 -6.79
C GLU A 255 1.79 -14.01 -5.46
N LEU A 256 1.45 -14.68 -4.36
CA LEU A 256 1.70 -14.19 -2.99
C LEU A 256 2.40 -15.26 -2.16
N GLN A 257 3.43 -14.85 -1.42
CA GLN A 257 3.99 -15.60 -0.32
C GLN A 257 3.17 -15.37 0.97
N PRO A 258 3.37 -16.23 2.00
CA PRO A 258 2.78 -15.99 3.30
C PRO A 258 3.13 -14.61 3.86
N ARG A 259 2.14 -13.94 4.46
CA ARG A 259 2.27 -12.58 5.03
C ARG A 259 2.76 -11.51 4.04
N GLU A 260 2.60 -11.74 2.74
CA GLU A 260 2.90 -10.74 1.71
C GLU A 260 1.64 -9.95 1.35
N ALA A 261 1.81 -8.71 0.91
CA ALA A 261 0.76 -7.92 0.28
C ALA A 261 1.21 -7.44 -1.12
N SER A 262 0.26 -7.42 -2.05
CA SER A 262 0.43 -6.83 -3.39
C SER A 262 -0.51 -5.64 -3.54
N TYR A 263 0.05 -4.50 -3.93
CA TYR A 263 -0.68 -3.24 -4.11
C TYR A 263 -0.84 -2.95 -5.60
N PHE A 264 -2.07 -2.78 -6.04
CA PHE A 264 -2.40 -2.37 -7.40
C PHE A 264 -3.16 -1.05 -7.36
N ARG A 265 -2.99 -0.22 -8.39
CA ARG A 265 -3.77 1.01 -8.58
C ARG A 265 -4.52 0.99 -9.90
N VAL A 266 -5.72 1.54 -9.90
CA VAL A 266 -6.61 1.67 -11.05
C VAL A 266 -7.08 3.12 -11.13
N PRO A 267 -6.80 3.85 -12.22
CA PRO A 267 -7.37 5.16 -12.43
C PRO A 267 -8.89 5.05 -12.60
N VAL A 268 -9.66 5.76 -11.76
CA VAL A 268 -11.13 5.79 -11.82
C VAL A 268 -11.58 7.23 -11.98
N GLU A 269 -12.36 7.49 -13.02
CA GLU A 269 -12.95 8.79 -13.30
C GLU A 269 -14.34 8.94 -12.67
N TYR A 270 -14.81 10.18 -12.58
CA TYR A 270 -16.19 10.46 -12.23
C TYR A 270 -17.16 9.75 -13.19
N GLY A 271 -18.32 9.37 -12.66
CA GLY A 271 -19.32 8.59 -13.37
C GLY A 271 -19.03 7.10 -13.47
N GLN A 272 -17.83 6.65 -13.08
CA GLN A 272 -17.45 5.24 -13.16
C GLN A 272 -17.65 4.45 -11.87
N ARG A 273 -17.90 3.14 -12.00
CA ARG A 273 -17.82 2.17 -10.90
C ARG A 273 -16.62 1.26 -11.12
N LEU A 274 -15.79 1.13 -10.09
CA LEU A 274 -14.73 0.12 -10.03
C LEU A 274 -15.33 -1.23 -9.65
N SER A 275 -15.03 -2.24 -10.46
CA SER A 275 -15.35 -3.64 -10.20
C SER A 275 -14.13 -4.53 -10.49
N TYR A 276 -13.83 -5.47 -9.61
CA TYR A 276 -12.72 -6.40 -9.80
C TYR A 276 -13.06 -7.82 -9.35
N ARG A 277 -12.43 -8.79 -10.01
CA ARG A 277 -12.59 -10.22 -9.75
C ARG A 277 -11.24 -10.83 -9.41
N LEU A 278 -11.23 -11.57 -8.31
CA LEU A 278 -10.13 -12.48 -7.99
C LEU A 278 -10.58 -13.91 -8.29
N SER A 279 -9.75 -14.65 -9.01
CA SER A 279 -9.94 -16.08 -9.24
C SER A 279 -8.71 -16.86 -8.81
N SER A 280 -8.92 -18.00 -8.16
CA SER A 280 -7.86 -18.91 -7.76
C SER A 280 -7.80 -20.11 -8.70
N GLY A 281 -6.58 -20.56 -9.00
CA GLY A 281 -6.36 -21.85 -9.65
C GLY A 281 -6.42 -23.00 -8.62
N ASN A 282 -5.64 -24.05 -8.88
CA ASN A 282 -5.38 -25.08 -7.87
C ASN A 282 -4.26 -24.61 -6.93
N ASN A 283 -4.63 -24.28 -5.69
CA ASN A 283 -3.70 -23.80 -4.65
C ASN A 283 -3.49 -24.81 -3.51
N GLN A 284 -3.78 -26.10 -3.71
CA GLN A 284 -3.64 -27.13 -2.66
C GLN A 284 -2.21 -27.24 -2.09
N GLN A 285 -1.21 -26.88 -2.91
CA GLN A 285 0.20 -26.86 -2.52
C GLN A 285 0.72 -25.48 -2.06
N ALA A 286 -0.11 -24.43 -2.11
CA ALA A 286 0.29 -23.06 -1.75
C ALA A 286 0.57 -22.92 -0.24
N ARG A 287 1.60 -22.18 0.15
CA ARG A 287 1.92 -21.98 1.59
C ARG A 287 0.91 -21.10 2.31
N VAL A 288 0.28 -20.17 1.59
CA VAL A 288 -0.77 -19.28 2.11
C VAL A 288 -2.05 -20.08 2.34
N ARG A 289 -2.73 -19.85 3.47
CA ARG A 289 -4.04 -20.46 3.78
C ARG A 289 -5.17 -19.76 3.03
N GLU A 290 -5.13 -18.44 2.99
CA GLU A 290 -6.20 -17.63 2.41
C GLU A 290 -5.61 -16.33 1.89
N ILE A 291 -6.09 -15.88 0.74
CA ILE A 291 -5.87 -14.50 0.30
C ILE A 291 -7.10 -13.67 0.65
N ARG A 292 -6.87 -12.41 1.01
CA ARG A 292 -7.93 -11.41 1.21
C ARG A 292 -7.69 -10.20 0.34
N THR A 293 -8.74 -9.41 0.13
CA THR A 293 -8.65 -8.17 -0.61
C THR A 293 -9.36 -7.02 0.09
N SER A 294 -8.72 -5.86 0.09
CA SER A 294 -9.32 -4.58 0.41
C SER A 294 -9.25 -3.65 -0.81
N ALA A 295 -10.06 -2.61 -0.78
CA ALA A 295 -9.98 -1.52 -1.73
C ALA A 295 -9.86 -0.23 -0.95
N HIS A 296 -9.11 0.74 -1.46
CA HIS A 296 -8.98 2.06 -0.87
C HIS A 296 -9.21 3.15 -1.92
N ASP A 297 -9.78 4.27 -1.51
CA ASP A 297 -9.97 5.44 -2.35
C ASP A 297 -8.63 6.19 -2.58
N PRO A 298 -8.59 7.22 -3.45
CA PRO A 298 -7.38 8.00 -3.71
C PRO A 298 -6.71 8.66 -2.49
N LEU A 299 -7.46 8.86 -1.40
CA LEU A 299 -6.96 9.40 -0.13
C LEU A 299 -6.69 8.30 0.92
N LEU A 300 -6.74 7.03 0.52
CA LEU A 300 -6.62 5.84 1.36
C LEU A 300 -7.78 5.60 2.34
N GLY A 301 -8.95 6.20 2.09
CA GLY A 301 -10.19 5.87 2.78
C GLY A 301 -10.79 4.54 2.29
N ASP A 302 -11.74 3.98 3.03
CA ASP A 302 -12.39 2.73 2.67
C ASP A 302 -13.70 2.98 1.88
N PRO A 303 -13.69 2.83 0.53
CA PRO A 303 -14.91 2.93 -0.25
C PRO A 303 -15.89 1.82 0.11
N ARG A 304 -17.19 2.12 0.02
CA ARG A 304 -18.23 1.11 0.17
C ARG A 304 -18.20 0.13 -1.01
N MET A 305 -17.72 -1.07 -0.73
CA MET A 305 -17.61 -2.17 -1.69
C MET A 305 -18.64 -3.26 -1.38
N LEU A 306 -19.24 -3.82 -2.43
CA LEU A 306 -20.14 -4.97 -2.38
C LEU A 306 -19.39 -6.23 -2.80
N GLY A 307 -19.71 -7.38 -2.17
CA GLY A 307 -19.16 -8.69 -2.53
C GLY A 307 -18.22 -9.30 -1.48
N ASP A 308 -17.75 -10.51 -1.77
CA ASP A 308 -16.87 -11.28 -0.89
C ASP A 308 -15.41 -10.79 -0.93
N GLN A 309 -14.65 -11.09 0.12
CA GLN A 309 -13.33 -10.48 0.36
C GLN A 309 -12.17 -11.48 0.51
N GLY A 310 -12.40 -12.78 0.37
CA GLY A 310 -11.32 -13.77 0.53
C GLY A 310 -11.54 -15.09 -0.21
N ILE A 311 -10.43 -15.77 -0.52
CA ILE A 311 -10.40 -17.09 -1.15
C ILE A 311 -9.46 -18.00 -0.36
N SER A 312 -9.93 -19.17 0.07
CA SER A 312 -9.10 -20.18 0.73
C SER A 312 -8.37 -21.05 -0.29
N TYR A 313 -7.21 -21.59 0.11
CA TYR A 313 -6.46 -22.57 -0.68
C TYR A 313 -7.26 -23.84 -1.01
N THR A 314 -8.31 -24.13 -0.23
CA THR A 314 -9.23 -25.25 -0.44
C THR A 314 -10.21 -25.02 -1.57
N ASP A 315 -10.42 -23.77 -1.96
CA ASP A 315 -11.49 -23.36 -2.87
C ASP A 315 -10.95 -23.39 -4.31
N ASN A 316 -10.76 -24.61 -4.81
CA ASN A 316 -10.17 -24.82 -6.14
C ASN A 316 -11.07 -24.21 -7.23
N GLY A 317 -10.52 -23.29 -8.03
CA GLY A 317 -11.29 -22.62 -9.09
C GLY A 317 -12.29 -21.58 -8.56
N ALA A 318 -12.16 -21.16 -7.30
CA ALA A 318 -13.06 -20.17 -6.73
C ALA A 318 -12.85 -18.81 -7.36
N THR A 319 -13.92 -18.04 -7.35
CA THR A 319 -13.97 -16.69 -7.88
C THR A 319 -14.77 -15.85 -6.91
N LEU A 320 -14.23 -14.68 -6.56
CA LEU A 320 -14.97 -13.62 -5.89
C LEU A 320 -15.00 -12.40 -6.79
N THR A 321 -16.00 -11.55 -6.60
CA THR A 321 -16.08 -10.26 -7.28
C THR A 321 -16.44 -9.20 -6.26
N ARG A 322 -15.80 -8.04 -6.37
CA ARG A 322 -16.14 -6.84 -5.61
C ARG A 322 -16.44 -5.69 -6.56
N SER A 323 -17.38 -4.84 -6.16
CA SER A 323 -17.75 -3.64 -6.92
C SER A 323 -18.08 -2.50 -5.98
N THR A 324 -17.73 -1.28 -6.36
CA THR A 324 -18.17 -0.06 -5.67
C THR A 324 -19.70 0.00 -5.63
N ALA A 325 -20.28 0.39 -4.50
CA ALA A 325 -21.72 0.35 -4.29
C ALA A 325 -22.49 1.36 -5.16
N VAL A 326 -21.85 2.48 -5.49
CA VAL A 326 -22.37 3.55 -6.35
C VAL A 326 -21.23 4.08 -7.24
N PRO A 327 -21.52 4.83 -8.31
CA PRO A 327 -20.49 5.49 -9.11
C PRO A 327 -19.69 6.49 -8.28
N VAL A 328 -18.42 6.66 -8.66
CA VAL A 328 -17.58 7.74 -8.17
C VAL A 328 -18.17 9.06 -8.64
N SER A 329 -18.56 9.94 -7.72
CA SER A 329 -19.19 11.23 -8.04
C SER A 329 -18.95 12.26 -6.95
N ALA A 330 -18.68 13.50 -7.32
CA ALA A 330 -18.64 14.63 -6.39
C ALA A 330 -19.96 14.76 -5.58
N ASP A 331 -21.10 14.32 -6.15
CA ASP A 331 -22.41 14.29 -5.49
C ASP A 331 -22.43 13.42 -4.22
N ASN A 332 -21.47 12.51 -4.07
CA ASN A 332 -21.32 11.71 -2.85
C ASN A 332 -20.78 12.52 -1.66
N TYR A 333 -20.50 13.83 -1.84
CA TYR A 333 -20.13 14.74 -0.77
C TYR A 333 -21.18 14.74 0.37
N GLY A 334 -20.70 14.77 1.62
CA GLY A 334 -21.55 14.73 2.80
C GLY A 334 -22.26 13.37 3.05
N SER A 335 -22.17 12.41 2.13
CA SER A 335 -22.76 11.09 2.32
C SER A 335 -21.98 10.28 3.35
N TYR A 336 -22.67 9.83 4.40
CA TYR A 336 -22.09 8.93 5.40
C TYR A 336 -21.68 7.57 4.80
N SER A 337 -22.45 7.06 3.81
CA SER A 337 -22.21 5.72 3.24
C SER A 337 -21.32 5.74 1.99
N TYR A 338 -21.30 6.86 1.27
CA TYR A 338 -20.65 6.95 -0.04
C TYR A 338 -19.57 8.03 -0.11
N GLY A 339 -19.28 8.75 0.98
CA GLY A 339 -18.32 9.85 1.00
C GLY A 339 -16.91 9.49 0.52
N ALA A 340 -16.46 8.25 0.70
CA ALA A 340 -15.17 7.76 0.14
C ALA A 340 -15.20 7.57 -1.38
N LEU A 341 -16.40 7.49 -1.99
CA LEU A 341 -16.59 7.40 -3.44
C LEU A 341 -16.79 8.79 -4.09
N ARG A 342 -16.33 9.86 -3.45
CA ARG A 342 -16.47 11.24 -3.99
C ARG A 342 -15.26 11.75 -4.75
N PHE A 343 -14.17 10.99 -4.73
CA PHE A 343 -12.92 11.36 -5.36
C PHE A 343 -12.64 10.44 -6.53
N ALA A 344 -12.61 11.01 -7.74
CA ALA A 344 -11.98 10.39 -8.89
C ALA A 344 -10.45 10.52 -8.79
N GLY A 345 -9.72 9.47 -9.18
CA GLY A 345 -8.27 9.33 -9.02
C GLY A 345 -7.85 7.87 -8.96
N ASP A 346 -6.65 7.61 -8.43
CA ASP A 346 -6.15 6.24 -8.27
C ASP A 346 -6.85 5.50 -7.11
N TYR A 347 -7.69 4.51 -7.43
CA TYR A 347 -8.22 3.57 -6.44
C TYR A 347 -7.25 2.40 -6.30
N TYR A 348 -7.06 1.96 -5.06
CA TYR A 348 -6.14 0.87 -4.75
C TYR A 348 -6.87 -0.44 -4.53
N ILE A 349 -6.34 -1.52 -5.08
CA ILE A 349 -6.72 -2.89 -4.76
C ILE A 349 -5.53 -3.53 -4.06
N VAL A 350 -5.72 -3.92 -2.80
CA VAL A 350 -4.70 -4.63 -2.03
C VAL A 350 -5.10 -6.09 -1.93
N VAL A 351 -4.16 -6.99 -2.21
CA VAL A 351 -4.35 -8.44 -2.02
C VAL A 351 -3.32 -8.90 -0.99
N THR A 352 -3.80 -9.44 0.13
CA THR A 352 -2.96 -9.86 1.26
C THR A 352 -3.00 -11.38 1.42
N GLY A 353 -1.84 -11.98 1.65
CA GLY A 353 -1.69 -13.39 2.01
C GLY A 353 -1.75 -13.58 3.52
N SER A 354 -2.45 -14.60 3.98
CA SER A 354 -2.34 -15.07 5.36
C SER A 354 -0.92 -15.56 5.69
N GLU A 355 -0.68 -15.85 6.96
CA GLU A 355 0.48 -16.62 7.40
C GLU A 355 0.57 -18.01 6.78
N ALA A 356 1.75 -18.63 6.95
CA ALA A 356 2.04 -19.93 6.39
C ALA A 356 1.24 -21.02 7.10
N ARG A 357 0.76 -22.00 6.34
CA ARG A 357 0.12 -23.19 6.91
C ARG A 357 1.11 -23.96 7.80
N GLY A 358 0.69 -24.29 9.02
CA GLY A 358 1.49 -25.08 9.95
C GLY A 358 1.92 -26.42 9.36
N GLY A 359 3.20 -26.78 9.53
CA GLY A 359 3.76 -28.08 9.12
C GLY A 359 4.00 -28.25 7.62
N ARG A 360 3.96 -27.18 6.81
CA ARG A 360 4.31 -27.21 5.39
C ARG A 360 5.55 -26.37 5.07
N GLU A 361 6.72 -26.99 5.16
CA GLU A 361 7.96 -26.42 4.63
C GLU A 361 8.02 -26.62 3.11
N GLY A 362 7.82 -25.52 2.37
CA GLY A 362 8.30 -25.34 0.99
C GLY A 362 7.55 -26.06 -0.14
N THR A 363 6.34 -25.64 -0.52
CA THR A 363 5.71 -26.23 -1.71
C THR A 363 5.21 -25.33 -2.83
N GLU A 364 4.72 -24.09 -2.65
CA GLU A 364 4.46 -23.12 -3.76
C GLU A 364 3.88 -21.79 -3.21
N PRO A 365 3.96 -20.67 -3.94
CA PRO A 365 3.19 -19.46 -3.63
C PRO A 365 1.70 -19.65 -3.92
N PHE A 366 0.86 -18.76 -3.40
CA PHE A 366 -0.56 -18.72 -3.78
C PHE A 366 -0.71 -17.97 -5.10
N ARG A 367 -1.21 -18.67 -6.14
CA ARG A 367 -1.42 -18.12 -7.47
C ARG A 367 -2.86 -17.65 -7.61
N TYR A 368 -3.05 -16.43 -8.09
CA TYR A 368 -4.37 -15.87 -8.37
C TYR A 368 -4.36 -15.06 -9.66
N GLU A 369 -5.55 -14.86 -10.21
CA GLU A 369 -5.78 -13.91 -11.30
C GLU A 369 -6.62 -12.74 -10.79
N LEU A 370 -6.28 -11.54 -11.23
CA LEU A 370 -7.00 -10.29 -10.97
C LEU A 370 -7.51 -9.74 -12.31
N ALA A 371 -8.82 -9.57 -12.43
CA ALA A 371 -9.45 -8.91 -13.56
C ALA A 371 -10.20 -7.67 -13.09
N VAL A 372 -10.05 -6.55 -13.80
CA VAL A 372 -10.65 -5.27 -13.43
C VAL A 372 -11.55 -4.76 -14.55
N SER A 373 -12.68 -4.17 -14.20
CA SER A 373 -13.57 -3.45 -15.11
C SER A 373 -14.01 -2.13 -14.51
N LEU A 374 -14.10 -1.12 -15.37
CA LEU A 374 -14.75 0.15 -15.08
C LEU A 374 -16.04 0.20 -15.89
N SER A 375 -17.16 0.41 -15.22
CA SER A 375 -18.46 0.62 -15.85
C SER A 375 -18.89 2.07 -15.66
N GLY A 376 -19.83 2.56 -16.47
CA GLY A 376 -20.22 3.98 -16.46
C GLY A 376 -19.46 4.83 -17.48
N GLU A 377 -19.92 6.05 -17.70
CA GLU A 377 -19.29 7.02 -18.60
C GLU A 377 -18.23 7.80 -17.82
N ALA A 378 -17.02 7.87 -18.37
CA ALA A 378 -15.92 8.61 -17.78
C ALA A 378 -16.18 10.12 -17.91
N ALA A 379 -16.12 10.83 -16.78
CA ALA A 379 -16.43 12.25 -16.69
C ALA A 379 -15.29 13.09 -16.07
N GLY A 380 -14.04 12.63 -16.18
CA GLY A 380 -12.86 13.34 -15.69
C GLY A 380 -12.45 12.99 -14.26
N ALA A 381 -11.38 13.62 -13.81
CA ALA A 381 -10.76 13.38 -12.51
C ALA A 381 -11.03 14.52 -11.52
N THR A 382 -10.71 14.30 -10.24
CA THR A 382 -10.67 15.35 -9.23
C THR A 382 -9.42 16.20 -9.46
N GLU A 383 -9.54 17.38 -10.06
CA GLU A 383 -8.38 18.16 -10.56
C GLU A 383 -7.30 18.41 -9.49
N TRP A 384 -7.69 18.90 -8.31
CA TRP A 384 -6.74 19.20 -7.23
C TRP A 384 -6.02 17.95 -6.72
N LEU A 385 -6.70 16.79 -6.75
CA LEU A 385 -6.15 15.53 -6.28
C LEU A 385 -5.25 14.88 -7.32
N ALA A 386 -5.59 14.98 -8.61
CA ALA A 386 -4.74 14.49 -9.69
C ALA A 386 -3.35 15.13 -9.62
N ALA A 387 -3.29 16.46 -9.45
CA ALA A 387 -2.02 17.18 -9.28
C ALA A 387 -1.24 16.69 -8.04
N ALA A 388 -1.92 16.48 -6.91
CA ALA A 388 -1.28 15.96 -5.70
C ALA A 388 -0.76 14.51 -5.90
N GLN A 389 -1.50 13.65 -6.60
CA GLN A 389 -1.10 12.26 -6.86
C GLN A 389 0.12 12.17 -7.80
N ASP A 390 0.25 13.07 -8.76
CA ASP A 390 1.45 13.17 -9.60
C ASP A 390 2.69 13.50 -8.77
N GLU A 391 2.58 14.48 -7.87
CA GLU A 391 3.68 14.83 -6.95
C GLU A 391 4.04 13.69 -6.00
N GLN A 392 3.03 12.98 -5.47
CA GLN A 392 3.24 11.81 -4.61
C GLN A 392 3.91 10.64 -5.36
N THR A 393 3.55 10.41 -6.62
CA THR A 393 4.16 9.39 -7.47
C THR A 393 5.64 9.69 -7.70
N LEU A 394 5.97 10.95 -7.98
CA LEU A 394 7.36 11.40 -8.11
C LEU A 394 8.14 11.26 -6.80
N ALA A 395 7.53 11.63 -5.66
CA ALA A 395 8.14 11.50 -4.34
C ALA A 395 8.38 10.04 -3.93
N ALA A 396 7.58 9.10 -4.44
CA ALA A 396 7.78 7.66 -4.27
C ALA A 396 8.84 7.05 -5.22
N GLY A 397 9.47 7.87 -6.07
CA GLY A 397 10.46 7.42 -7.05
C GLY A 397 9.85 6.80 -8.32
N GLY A 398 8.54 6.94 -8.52
CA GLY A 398 7.85 6.60 -9.75
C GLY A 398 8.03 7.65 -10.85
N SER A 399 7.59 7.30 -12.05
CA SER A 399 7.43 8.26 -13.16
C SER A 399 5.96 8.58 -13.32
N ALA A 400 5.61 9.88 -13.42
CA ALA A 400 4.23 10.32 -13.65
C ALA A 400 3.73 9.94 -15.06
N ASP A 401 4.64 9.77 -16.01
CA ASP A 401 4.35 9.24 -17.34
C ASP A 401 4.47 7.71 -17.32
N GLY A 402 3.35 7.00 -17.53
CA GLY A 402 3.24 5.53 -17.52
C GLY A 402 3.95 4.81 -18.67
N GLU A 403 5.25 5.06 -18.87
CA GLU A 403 6.11 4.26 -19.74
C GLU A 403 7.04 3.39 -18.89
N ASP A 404 6.83 2.08 -19.00
CA ASP A 404 7.56 1.01 -18.32
C ASP A 404 9.06 1.28 -18.11
N ALA A 405 9.51 1.13 -16.87
CA ALA A 405 10.92 1.00 -16.51
C ALA A 405 11.49 -0.34 -17.01
N GLN A 406 11.67 -0.46 -18.32
CA GLN A 406 12.49 -1.49 -18.97
C GLN A 406 13.39 -0.85 -20.02
N ALA A 407 14.47 -0.20 -19.55
CA ALA A 407 15.83 -0.21 -20.11
C ALA A 407 16.57 1.08 -19.74
N ALA A 408 17.36 1.06 -18.67
CA ALA A 408 18.41 2.06 -18.45
C ALA A 408 19.77 1.39 -18.31
N GLY A 409 20.14 0.60 -19.33
CA GLY A 409 21.53 0.40 -19.70
C GLY A 409 21.99 1.60 -20.52
N ALA A 410 22.80 2.46 -19.89
CA ALA A 410 23.68 3.47 -20.49
C ALA A 410 23.08 4.40 -21.56
N ARG A 411 22.82 5.66 -21.17
CA ARG A 411 23.04 6.84 -22.01
C ARG A 411 23.29 8.08 -21.16
N ASN A 412 24.57 8.45 -21.09
CA ASN A 412 25.03 9.80 -20.78
C ASN A 412 24.41 10.80 -21.78
N GLY A 413 24.00 11.96 -21.30
CA GLY A 413 23.71 13.12 -22.14
C GLY A 413 22.70 14.05 -21.51
N GLY A 414 23.17 14.93 -20.63
CA GLY A 414 22.34 15.94 -20.00
C GLY A 414 21.77 16.95 -21.00
N TRP A 415 20.58 17.46 -20.65
CA TRP A 415 20.17 18.82 -20.96
C TRP A 415 19.00 19.19 -20.05
N LEU A 416 19.30 19.92 -18.97
CA LEU A 416 18.32 20.73 -18.25
C LEU A 416 18.22 22.09 -18.97
N PRO A 417 17.02 22.60 -19.24
CA PRO A 417 16.79 24.04 -19.23
C PRO A 417 16.54 24.49 -17.79
N SER A 418 17.33 25.47 -17.38
CA SER A 418 17.30 26.13 -16.07
C SER A 418 15.98 26.87 -15.81
N SER A 419 15.58 26.86 -14.54
CA SER A 419 14.56 27.70 -13.93
C SER A 419 14.85 29.18 -14.15
N THR A 420 14.07 29.85 -15.00
CA THR A 420 13.84 31.31 -15.04
C THR A 420 12.91 31.62 -16.22
N GLU A 421 11.64 31.22 -16.15
CA GLU A 421 10.55 31.77 -17.00
C GLU A 421 9.18 31.18 -16.61
N LEU A 422 8.75 31.41 -15.36
CA LEU A 422 7.34 31.32 -14.97
C LEU A 422 6.98 32.60 -14.21
N GLY A 423 6.87 33.67 -14.98
CA GLY A 423 6.44 34.97 -14.51
C GLY A 423 5.52 35.60 -15.55
N ALA A 424 4.30 35.89 -15.12
CA ALA A 424 3.21 36.57 -15.82
C ALA A 424 2.33 35.70 -16.74
N LEU A 425 1.14 35.35 -16.22
CA LEU A 425 -0.13 35.54 -16.94
C LEU A 425 -1.30 35.52 -15.93
N LEU A 426 -1.54 36.67 -15.29
CA LEU A 426 -2.84 37.03 -14.74
C LEU A 426 -3.46 38.06 -15.68
N GLY A 427 -4.67 37.78 -16.16
CA GLY A 427 -5.60 38.79 -16.65
C GLY A 427 -6.21 38.52 -18.03
N GLY A 428 -7.52 38.28 -18.05
CA GLY A 428 -8.37 38.83 -19.11
C GLY A 428 -9.30 37.85 -19.83
N VAL A 429 -10.55 37.85 -19.37
CA VAL A 429 -11.78 37.38 -20.03
C VAL A 429 -11.89 37.81 -21.51
N GLY A 430 -12.41 36.93 -22.38
CA GLY A 430 -13.33 37.35 -23.44
C GLY A 430 -13.20 36.68 -24.82
N LEU A 431 -14.17 35.80 -25.11
CA LEU A 431 -14.88 35.62 -26.40
C LEU A 431 -14.11 35.43 -27.72
N GLY A 432 -14.39 34.32 -28.41
CA GLY A 432 -14.49 34.33 -29.88
C GLY A 432 -13.93 33.11 -30.60
N ALA A 433 -14.84 32.27 -31.12
CA ALA A 433 -14.55 31.16 -32.01
C ALA A 433 -13.76 31.57 -33.26
N VAL A 434 -12.74 30.78 -33.63
CA VAL A 434 -12.30 30.59 -35.02
C VAL A 434 -11.91 29.13 -35.24
N LEU A 435 -12.81 28.40 -35.91
CA LEU A 435 -12.53 27.15 -36.60
C LEU A 435 -11.58 27.39 -37.78
N THR A 436 -10.89 26.32 -38.19
CA THR A 436 -10.20 26.07 -39.48
C THR A 436 -8.67 26.23 -39.53
N GLY A 437 -8.00 25.09 -39.37
CA GLY A 437 -6.60 24.87 -39.71
C GLY A 437 -6.32 23.40 -40.09
N ILE A 438 -7.29 22.73 -40.72
CA ILE A 438 -7.04 21.45 -41.41
C ILE A 438 -6.30 21.77 -42.72
N ALA A 439 -5.48 20.82 -43.19
CA ALA A 439 -5.13 20.66 -44.62
C ALA A 439 -3.81 21.24 -45.17
N TRP A 440 -2.73 21.34 -44.38
CA TRP A 440 -1.40 21.65 -44.98
C TRP A 440 -0.37 20.50 -44.98
N LEU A 441 -0.55 19.44 -44.18
CA LEU A 441 0.49 18.41 -44.03
C LEU A 441 0.32 17.13 -44.87
N LEU A 442 -0.74 17.00 -45.68
CA LEU A 442 -0.99 15.79 -46.49
C LEU A 442 -0.95 15.97 -48.02
N LEU A 443 -0.46 17.10 -48.53
CA LEU A 443 -0.41 17.36 -49.99
C LEU A 443 0.98 17.61 -50.58
N ARG A 444 2.08 17.30 -49.87
CA ARG A 444 3.44 17.42 -50.44
C ARG A 444 4.06 16.11 -50.92
N ARG A 445 3.25 15.14 -51.36
CA ARG A 445 3.76 13.93 -52.02
C ARG A 445 2.86 13.49 -53.18
N ARG A 446 2.92 14.20 -54.32
CA ARG A 446 2.98 13.60 -55.68
C ARG A 446 2.97 14.64 -56.83
N ARG A 447 3.88 14.39 -57.79
CA ARG A 447 4.11 14.98 -59.13
C ARG A 447 5.10 16.15 -59.16
N SER A 448 6.40 15.90 -59.36
CA SER A 448 7.13 15.48 -60.60
C SER A 448 7.46 16.65 -61.53
N ALA A 449 8.65 17.20 -61.33
CA ALA A 449 9.68 17.42 -62.37
C ALA A 449 11.03 17.13 -61.72
#